data_AF-A0A9E4W0M6-F1
#
_entry.id   AF-A0A9E4W0M6-F1
#
_cell.length_a   1.000
_cell.length_b   1.000
_cell.length_c   1.000
_cell.angle_alpha   90.00
_cell.angle_beta   90.00
_cell.angle_gamma   90.00
#
_symmetry.space_group_name_H-M   'P 1'
#
loop_
_entity.id
_entity.type
_entity.pdbx_description
1 polymer ?
#
loop_
_entity_poly.entity_id
_entity_poly.type
_entity_poly.pdbx_seq_one_letter_code
_entity_poly.pdbx_strand_id
1 'polypeptide(L)' 'MKKYASGLLDLRILGLITVLATYGLIVLGGVVRATDSGTACPDWPLCHGQVIPPAETKVLIEFS' A
#
# COMPACT_ATOMS: atom_id res chain seq x y z
N MET A 1 -17.09 -9.04 32.99
CA MET A 1 -17.95 -8.91 31.79
C MET A 1 -17.53 -7.81 30.79
N LYS A 2 -16.65 -6.84 31.13
CA LYS A 2 -16.19 -5.77 30.20
C LYS A 2 -15.22 -6.22 29.07
N LYS A 3 -14.41 -7.26 29.30
CA LYS A 3 -13.44 -7.78 28.31
C LYS A 3 -14.07 -8.22 26.97
N TYR A 4 -15.30 -8.73 27.00
CA TYR A 4 -15.99 -9.23 25.80
C TYR A 4 -16.54 -8.09 24.91
N ALA A 5 -16.94 -6.98 25.52
CA ALA A 5 -17.40 -5.78 24.80
C ALA A 5 -16.22 -5.01 24.17
N SER A 6 -15.07 -4.95 24.86
CA SER A 6 -13.83 -4.38 24.30
C SER A 6 -13.34 -5.18 23.09
N GLY A 7 -13.30 -6.51 23.16
CA GLY A 7 -12.87 -7.35 22.02
C GLY A 7 -13.74 -7.23 20.78
N LEU A 8 -15.05 -6.96 20.93
CA LEU A 8 -15.94 -6.72 19.79
C LEU A 8 -15.72 -5.32 19.19
N LEU A 9 -15.43 -4.29 20.01
CA LEU A 9 -15.07 -2.95 19.55
C LEU A 9 -13.70 -2.94 18.86
N ASP A 10 -12.73 -3.70 19.39
CA ASP A 10 -11.40 -3.90 18.81
C ASP A 10 -11.48 -4.55 17.42
N LEU A 11 -12.32 -5.58 17.24
CA LEU A 11 -12.57 -6.19 15.92
C LEU A 11 -13.22 -5.23 14.91
N ARG A 12 -14.10 -4.34 15.37
CA ARG A 12 -14.73 -3.33 14.50
C ARG A 12 -13.74 -2.25 14.07
N ILE A 13 -12.85 -1.83 14.98
CA ILE A 13 -11.77 -0.89 14.69
C ILE A 13 -10.75 -1.52 13.74
N LEU A 14 -10.31 -2.75 14.00
CA LEU A 14 -9.45 -3.52 13.10
C LEU A 14 -10.08 -3.65 11.71
N GLY A 15 -11.37 -3.98 11.65
CA GLY A 15 -12.11 -4.05 10.38
C GLY A 15 -12.11 -2.71 9.64
N LEU A 16 -12.40 -1.60 10.32
CA LEU A 16 -12.35 -0.26 9.73
C LEU A 16 -10.95 0.11 9.22
N ILE A 17 -9.90 -0.18 10.01
CA ILE A 17 -8.51 0.04 9.62
C ILE A 17 -8.19 -0.77 8.36
N THR A 18 -8.57 -2.05 8.30
CA THR A 18 -8.30 -2.89 7.13
C THR A 18 -9.05 -2.42 5.89
N VAL A 19 -10.29 -1.95 6.02
CA VAL A 19 -11.06 -1.41 4.89
C VAL A 19 -10.44 -0.11 4.39
N LEU A 20 -10.04 0.79 5.28
CA LEU A 20 -9.37 2.04 4.91
C LEU A 20 -8.00 1.78 4.26
N ALA A 21 -7.21 0.87 4.81
CA ALA A 21 -5.93 0.48 4.24
C ALA A 21 -6.09 -0.15 2.84
N THR A 22 -7.05 -1.08 2.69
CA THR A 22 -7.34 -1.72 1.40
C THR A 22 -7.82 -0.71 0.37
N TYR A 23 -8.71 0.22 0.76
CA TYR A 23 -9.16 1.29 -0.10
C TYR A 23 -8.00 2.20 -0.54
N GLY A 24 -7.09 2.54 0.39
CA GLY A 24 -5.86 3.27 0.08
C GLY A 24 -4.99 2.56 -0.96
N LEU A 25 -4.77 1.24 -0.78
CA LEU A 25 -4.03 0.41 -1.74
C LEU A 25 -4.68 0.37 -3.13
N ILE A 26 -6.01 0.34 -3.21
CA ILE A 26 -6.74 0.39 -4.49
C ILE A 26 -6.49 1.73 -5.20
N VAL A 27 -6.52 2.85 -4.48
CA VAL A 27 -6.25 4.18 -5.05
C VAL A 27 -4.81 4.28 -5.52
N LEU A 28 -3.84 3.86 -4.71
CA LEU A 28 -2.42 3.85 -5.09
C LEU A 28 -2.18 3.00 -6.33
N GLY A 29 -2.74 1.78 -6.37
CA GLY A 29 -2.68 0.93 -7.57
C GLY A 29 -3.31 1.59 -8.81
N GLY A 30 -4.41 2.32 -8.65
CA GLY A 30 -5.01 3.13 -9.71
C GLY A 30 -4.08 4.22 -10.22
N VAL A 31 -3.37 4.92 -9.33
CA VAL A 31 -2.38 5.95 -9.69
C VAL A 31 -1.19 5.34 -10.44
N VAL A 32 -0.68 4.19 -10.03
CA VAL A 32 0.40 3.46 -10.73
C VAL A 32 -0.01 3.13 -12.17
N ARG A 33 -1.27 2.68 -12.37
CA ARG A 33 -1.80 2.42 -13.72
C ARG A 33 -1.99 3.70 -14.53
N ALA A 34 -2.52 4.76 -13.91
CA ALA A 34 -2.77 6.03 -14.59
C ALA A 34 -1.49 6.75 -15.02
N THR A 35 -0.39 6.56 -14.28
CA THR A 35 0.92 7.18 -14.56
C THR A 35 1.83 6.30 -15.42
N ASP A 36 1.33 5.13 -15.85
CA ASP A 36 2.11 4.08 -16.55
C ASP A 36 3.38 3.66 -15.77
N SER A 37 3.40 3.94 -14.46
CA SER A 37 4.56 3.71 -13.60
C SER A 37 4.74 2.24 -13.25
N GLY A 38 3.78 1.36 -13.56
CA GLY A 38 3.89 -0.09 -13.35
C GLY A 38 4.86 -0.82 -14.29
N THR A 39 5.65 -0.07 -15.06
CA THR A 39 6.78 -0.54 -15.87
C THR A 39 8.09 0.12 -15.45
N ALA A 40 8.09 0.98 -14.42
CA ALA A 40 9.26 1.75 -14.04
C ALA A 40 10.34 0.87 -13.38
N CYS A 41 9.95 -0.25 -12.77
CA CYS A 41 10.83 -1.30 -12.26
C CYS A 41 10.62 -2.60 -13.03
N PRO A 42 11.61 -3.02 -13.86
CA PRO A 42 11.53 -4.31 -14.55
C PRO A 42 11.71 -5.52 -13.61
N ASP A 43 12.22 -5.33 -12.39
CA ASP A 43 12.61 -6.39 -11.46
C ASP A 43 12.20 -6.07 -10.00
N TRP A 44 11.82 -7.11 -9.24
CA TRP A 44 11.55 -7.07 -7.79
C TRP A 44 12.28 -8.25 -7.12
N PRO A 45 13.01 -8.10 -6.01
CA PRO A 45 13.03 -7.00 -5.02
C PRO A 45 14.06 -5.89 -5.27
N LEU A 46 14.86 -6.00 -6.34
CA LEU A 46 15.83 -4.99 -6.77
C LEU A 46 15.26 -4.24 -7.96
N CYS A 47 14.98 -2.95 -7.83
CA CYS A 47 14.62 -2.10 -8.96
C CYS A 47 15.88 -1.41 -9.51
N HIS A 48 16.23 -1.67 -10.77
CA HIS A 48 17.48 -1.19 -11.41
C HIS A 48 18.74 -1.54 -10.60
N GLY A 49 18.75 -2.70 -9.93
CA GLY A 49 19.88 -3.13 -9.10
C GLY A 49 19.94 -2.50 -7.71
N GLN A 50 18.96 -1.70 -7.31
CA GLN A 50 18.87 -1.06 -5.98
C GLN A 50 17.62 -1.51 -5.22
N VAL A 51 17.77 -1.81 -3.92
CA VAL A 51 16.64 -2.15 -3.03
C VAL A 51 15.78 -0.92 -2.72
N ILE A 52 16.41 0.27 -2.75
CA ILE A 52 15.76 1.57 -2.57
C ILE A 52 15.99 2.33 -3.88
N PRO A 53 14.93 2.66 -4.61
CA PRO A 53 15.08 3.31 -5.90
C PRO A 53 15.67 4.73 -5.77
N PRO A 54 16.34 5.24 -6.81
CA PRO A 54 16.71 6.66 -6.87
C PRO A 54 15.44 7.53 -6.83
N ALA A 55 15.54 8.77 -6.34
CA ALA A 55 14.43 9.71 -6.14
C ALA A 55 13.84 10.25 -7.48
N GLU A 56 13.45 9.33 -8.35
CA GLU A 56 12.71 9.53 -9.59
C GLU A 56 11.22 9.41 -9.28
N THR A 57 10.43 10.41 -9.66
CA THR A 57 9.02 10.55 -9.29
C THR A 57 8.17 9.34 -9.70
N LYS A 58 8.52 8.71 -10.83
CA LYS A 58 7.85 7.50 -11.32
C LYS A 58 8.13 6.27 -10.45
N VAL A 59 9.35 6.13 -9.97
CA VAL A 59 9.76 4.97 -9.17
C VAL A 59 9.22 5.07 -7.74
N LEU A 60 9.09 6.28 -7.20
CA LEU A 60 8.47 6.50 -5.89
C LEU A 60 6.97 6.16 -5.89
N ILE A 61 6.25 6.47 -6.98
CA ILE A 61 4.83 6.13 -7.14
C ILE A 61 4.65 4.61 -7.30
N GLU A 62 5.62 3.91 -7.89
CA GLU A 62 5.58 2.45 -8.06
C GLU A 62 5.99 1.69 -6.78
N PHE A 63 6.87 2.26 -5.94
CA PHE A 63 7.31 1.66 -4.67
C PHE A 63 6.37 1.93 -3.48
N SER A 64 5.36 2.80 -3.63
CA SER A 64 4.42 3.19 -2.57
C SER A 64 3.16 2.32 -2.50
#